data_AF-A0A3D5CEC8-F1
#
_entry.id   AF-A0A3D5CEC8-F1
#
_cell.length_a   1.000
_cell.length_b   1.000
_cell.length_c   1.000
_cell.angle_alpha   90.00
_cell.angle_beta   90.00
_cell.angle_gamma   90.00
#
_symmetry.space_group_name_H-M   'P 1'
#
loop_
_entity.id
_entity.type
_entity.pdbx_description
1 polymer ?
#
loop_
_entity_poly.entity_id
_entity_poly.type
_entity_poly.pdbx_seq_one_letter_code
_entity_poly.pdbx_strand_id
1 'polypeptide(L)' 'ELAALYERRGHDLIRRNGGDGRTLVIPATYVIRQSGSISWSFVDSDHTRRAEPRDIIAALDAIR' A
#
# COMPACT_ATOMS: atom_id res chain seq x y z
N GLU A 1 17.54 4.08 8.86
CA GLU A 1 18.25 3.02 8.11
C GLU A 1 17.67 2.73 6.72
N LEU A 2 16.36 2.52 6.57
CA LEU A 2 15.76 2.14 5.28
C LEU A 2 15.85 3.23 4.20
N ALA A 3 15.62 4.51 4.52
CA ALA A 3 15.79 5.62 3.56
C ALA A 3 17.20 5.67 2.94
N ALA A 4 18.24 5.53 3.76
CA ALA A 4 19.63 5.51 3.30
C ALA A 4 19.94 4.30 2.39
N LEU A 5 19.24 3.18 2.55
CA LEU A 5 19.37 2.01 1.68
C LEU A 5 18.81 2.29 0.27
N TYR A 6 17.68 3.00 0.19
CA TYR A 6 17.07 3.38 -1.09
C TYR A 6 17.88 4.46 -1.81
N GLU A 7 18.43 5.44 -1.09
CA GLU A 7 19.36 6.43 -1.66
C GLU A 7 20.59 5.75 -2.27
N ARG A 8 21.21 4.80 -1.54
CA ARG A 8 22.36 4.03 -2.08
C ARG A 8 22.01 3.19 -3.31
N ARG A 9 20.74 2.84 -3.51
CA ARG A 9 20.24 2.13 -4.70
C ARG A 9 19.81 3.06 -5.84
N GLY A 10 20.07 4.37 -5.72
CA GLY A 10 19.76 5.36 -6.76
C GLY A 10 18.29 5.78 -6.79
N HIS A 11 17.51 5.44 -5.77
CA HIS A 11 16.15 5.91 -5.63
C HIS A 11 16.13 7.21 -4.83
N ASP A 12 16.02 8.34 -5.53
CA ASP A 12 15.77 9.65 -4.91
C ASP A 12 14.34 9.70 -4.34
N LEU A 13 14.19 9.21 -3.11
CA LEU A 13 12.91 9.16 -2.39
C LEU A 13 12.39 10.58 -2.08
N ILE A 14 13.26 11.54 -1.81
CA ILE A 14 12.87 12.93 -1.57
C ILE A 14 12.14 13.48 -2.80
N ARG A 15 12.72 13.32 -3.98
CA ARG A 15 12.08 13.75 -5.24
C ARG A 15 10.82 12.95 -5.55
N ARG A 16 10.84 11.64 -5.37
CA ARG A 16 9.70 10.76 -5.72
C ARG A 16 8.50 10.95 -4.79
N ASN A 17 8.73 11.31 -3.53
CA ASN A 17 7.70 11.49 -2.52
C ASN A 17 7.29 12.95 -2.33
N GLY A 18 7.60 13.84 -3.26
CA GLY A 18 7.16 15.24 -3.20
C GLY A 18 7.82 16.07 -2.10
N GLY A 19 9.07 15.75 -1.71
CA GLY A 19 9.87 16.53 -0.77
C GLY A 19 10.04 15.90 0.61
N ASP A 20 9.33 14.80 0.93
CA ASP A 20 9.50 14.08 2.18
C ASP A 20 10.22 12.74 1.99
N GLY A 21 11.55 12.79 2.16
CA GLY A 21 12.45 11.62 2.05
C GLY A 21 12.29 10.56 3.13
N ARG A 22 11.40 10.78 4.12
CA ARG A 22 11.15 9.80 5.19
C ARG A 22 9.89 8.98 4.99
N THR A 23 9.05 9.33 4.01
CA THR A 23 7.78 8.64 3.78
C THR A 23 7.95 7.53 2.75
N LEU A 24 7.88 6.26 3.17
CA LEU A 24 7.77 5.15 2.23
C LEU A 24 6.29 4.91 1.92
N VAL A 25 5.92 4.99 0.65
CA VAL A 25 4.57 4.66 0.22
C VAL A 25 4.38 3.14 0.38
N ILE A 26 3.65 2.76 1.43
CA ILE A 26 3.20 1.38 1.61
C ILE A 26 1.91 1.22 0.78
N PRO A 27 1.88 0.34 -0.23
CA PRO A 27 0.66 0.07 -0.98
C PRO A 27 -0.35 -0.59 -0.06
N ALA A 28 -1.58 -0.08 -0.10
CA ALA A 28 -2.71 -0.63 0.64
C ALA A 28 -3.89 -0.83 -0.29
N THR A 29 -4.68 -1.87 -0.02
CA THR A 29 -5.94 -2.14 -0.74
C THR A 29 -7.04 -2.32 0.29
N TYR A 30 -8.18 -1.67 0.06
CA TYR A 30 -9.34 -1.72 0.95
C TYR A 30 -10.60 -2.05 0.15
N VAL A 31 -11.50 -2.82 0.76
CA VAL A 31 -12.89 -2.96 0.29
C VAL A 31 -13.78 -2.21 1.27
N ILE A 32 -14.46 -1.18 0.77
CA ILE A 32 -15.25 -0.24 1.57
C ILE A 32 -16.74 -0.46 1.27
N ARG A 33 -17.55 -0.62 2.31
CA ARG A 33 -19.01 -0.73 2.21
C ARG A 33 -19.63 0.61 1.81
N GLN A 34 -20.85 0.58 1.28
CA GLN A 34 -21.60 1.81 0.98
C GLN A 34 -21.85 2.69 2.23
N SER A 35 -21.87 2.10 3.42
CA SER A 35 -21.92 2.83 4.70
C SER A 35 -20.63 3.58 5.05
N GLY A 36 -19.57 3.44 4.26
CA GLY A 36 -18.25 4.05 4.49
C GLY A 36 -17.34 3.26 5.44
N SER A 37 -17.73 2.06 5.90
CA SER A 37 -16.90 1.23 6.75
C SER A 37 -15.99 0.29 5.95
N ILE A 38 -14.77 0.07 6.44
CA ILE A 38 -13.84 -0.90 5.87
C ILE A 38 -14.32 -2.31 6.22
N SER A 39 -14.50 -3.14 5.21
CA SER A 39 -14.88 -4.55 5.37
C SER A 39 -13.69 -5.51 5.22
N TRP A 40 -12.66 -5.09 4.50
CA TRP A 40 -11.46 -5.85 4.27
C TRP A 40 -10.29 -4.91 3.94
N SER A 41 -9.09 -5.30 4.35
CA SER A 41 -7.85 -4.57 4.07
C SER A 41 -6.69 -5.52 3.79
N PHE A 42 -5.79 -5.07 2.93
CA PHE A 42 -4.47 -5.64 2.73
C PHE A 42 -3.43 -4.54 2.83
N VAL A 43 -2.50 -4.71 3.77
CA VAL A 43 -1.37 -3.81 4.00
C VAL A 43 -0.17 -4.68 4.35
N ASP A 44 0.93 -4.53 3.62
CA ASP A 44 2.15 -5.29 3.84
C ASP A 44 3.35 -4.34 3.88
N SER A 45 4.22 -4.49 4.88
CA SER A 45 5.47 -3.71 4.99
C SER A 45 6.41 -3.94 3.81
N ASP A 46 6.33 -5.11 3.17
CA ASP A 46 6.99 -5.35 1.90
C ASP A 46 6.18 -4.71 0.76
N HIS A 47 6.59 -3.49 0.39
CA HIS A 47 6.01 -2.71 -0.70
C HIS A 47 6.06 -3.38 -2.09
N THR A 48 6.68 -4.55 -2.25
CA THR A 48 6.63 -5.34 -3.50
C THR A 48 5.44 -6.29 -3.53
N ARG A 49 4.85 -6.62 -2.38
CA ARG A 49 3.66 -7.46 -2.29
C ARG A 49 2.41 -6.64 -2.61
N ARG A 50 1.42 -7.30 -3.21
CA ARG A 50 0.13 -6.72 -3.58
C ARG A 50 -0.98 -7.66 -3.12
N ALA A 51 -2.17 -7.11 -2.92
CA ALA A 51 -3.37 -7.89 -2.72
C ALA A 51 -3.60 -8.80 -3.93
N GLU A 52 -3.87 -10.08 -3.69
CA GLU A 52 -4.28 -11.02 -4.73
C GLU A 52 -5.68 -10.63 -5.26
N PRO A 53 -5.87 -10.45 -6.58
CA PRO A 53 -7.15 -9.99 -7.12
C PRO A 53 -8.35 -10.84 -6.69
N ARG A 54 -8.16 -12.17 -6.61
CA ARG A 54 -9.19 -13.11 -6.14
C ARG A 54 -9.65 -12.84 -4.70
N ASP A 55 -8.76 -12.41 -3.81
CA ASP A 55 -9.09 -12.14 -2.42
C ASP A 55 -9.91 -10.85 -2.32
N ILE A 56 -9.60 -9.86 -3.17
CA ILE A 56 -10.37 -8.61 -3.28
C ILE A 56 -11.80 -8.91 -3.77
N ILE A 57 -11.94 -9.74 -4.81
CA ILE A 57 -13.26 -10.12 -5.36
C ILE A 57 -14.05 -10.91 -4.32
N ALA A 58 -13.44 -11.88 -3.64
CA ALA A 58 -14.11 -12.64 -2.58
C ALA A 58 -14.57 -11.74 -1.42
N ALA A 59 -13.73 -10.77 -1.01
CA ALA A 59 -14.10 -9.79 0.00
C ALA A 59 -15.26 -8.88 -0.46
N LEU A 60 -15.29 -8.51 -1.75
CA LEU A 60 -16.39 -7.73 -2.33
C LEU A 60 -17.70 -8.53 -2.36
N ASP A 61 -17.65 -9.79 -2.79
CA ASP A 61 -18.83 -10.66 -2.85
C ASP A 61 -19.40 -10.95 -1.46
N ALA A 62 -18.56 -11.01 -0.42
CA ALA A 62 -18.98 -11.17 0.97
C ALA A 62 -19.72 -9.96 1.57
N ILE A 63 -19.67 -8.79 0.90
CA ILE A 63 -20.35 -7.58 1.35
C ILE A 63 -21.48 -7.12 0.43
N ARG A 64 -21.74 -7.87 -0.63
CA ARG A 64 -22.79 -7.60 -1.60
C ARG A 64 -24.17 -7.99 -1.07
#